data_AF-A0A7Z9KXZ6-F1
#
_entry.id   AF-A0A7Z9KXZ6-F1
#
_cell.length_a   1.000
_cell.length_b   1.000
_cell.length_c   1.000
_cell.angle_alpha   90.00
_cell.angle_beta   90.00
_cell.angle_gamma   90.00
#
_symmetry.space_group_name_H-M   'P 1'
#
loop_
_entity.id
_entity.type
_entity.pdbx_description
1 polymer ?
#
loop_
_entity_poly.entity_id
_entity_poly.type
_entity_poly.pdbx_seq_one_letter_code
_entity_poly.pdbx_strand_id
1 'polypeptide(L)'
;MAKHALIVVSLFAAVFLLSCGGGDNSNSELVCGPGTHEESGMCMPGSNTHSEGCKPDCIAKACGDDGCGGTCGTCAGGWLCTASGQCTCVPQCYGKQCGDNGCGGACGECEFLKEKCTDGICACVPQCYGKTCGGDGCGGTCGNCGAYGKCSKYGNCMPPSPF
;
A
#
# COMPACT_ATOMS: atom_id res chain seq x y z
N MET A 1 -16.31 -60.73 37.22
CA MET A 1 -17.63 -61.01 37.82
C MET A 1 -18.53 -59.85 37.42
N ALA A 2 -19.32 -59.94 36.34
CA ALA A 2 -20.71 -60.47 36.32
C ALA A 2 -21.54 -59.83 37.47
N LYS A 3 -22.65 -59.12 37.25
CA LYS A 3 -23.89 -59.48 36.55
C LYS A 3 -24.72 -58.18 36.33
N HIS A 4 -25.35 -57.95 35.17
CA HIS A 4 -26.79 -58.15 34.87
C HIS A 4 -27.70 -57.58 35.98
N ALA A 5 -28.73 -56.76 35.75
CA ALA A 5 -29.72 -56.66 34.68
C ALA A 5 -30.48 -55.30 34.85
N LEU A 6 -31.48 -54.85 34.10
CA LEU A 6 -32.56 -55.55 33.42
C LEU A 6 -33.28 -54.56 32.48
N ILE A 7 -33.74 -55.11 31.38
CA ILE A 7 -34.54 -54.59 30.26
C ILE A 7 -35.98 -54.28 30.71
N VAL A 8 -36.59 -53.16 30.27
CA VAL A 8 -38.03 -53.05 29.91
C VAL A 8 -38.21 -51.88 28.90
N VAL A 9 -38.17 -52.16 27.59
CA VAL A 9 -39.32 -52.24 26.65
C VAL A 9 -39.90 -50.88 26.23
N SER A 10 -39.70 -50.61 24.94
CA SER A 10 -40.59 -49.98 23.95
C SER A 10 -41.52 -48.86 24.39
N LEU A 11 -41.50 -47.76 23.63
CA LEU A 11 -42.59 -47.37 22.72
C LEU A 11 -42.26 -46.05 21.99
N PHE A 12 -42.42 -46.08 20.67
CA PHE A 12 -42.63 -44.93 19.76
C PHE A 12 -41.59 -43.81 19.68
N ALA A 13 -40.72 -43.88 18.68
CA ALA A 13 -40.59 -42.79 17.69
C ALA A 13 -39.79 -43.34 16.50
N ALA A 14 -40.52 -43.96 15.58
CA ALA A 14 -40.01 -44.30 14.28
C ALA A 14 -39.61 -43.03 13.52
N VAL A 15 -38.64 -43.23 12.62
CA VAL A 15 -38.29 -42.37 11.48
C VAL A 15 -37.50 -41.11 11.83
N PHE A 16 -36.17 -41.28 11.84
CA PHE A 16 -35.23 -40.24 11.43
C PHE A 16 -35.56 -39.83 9.98
N LEU A 17 -36.54 -38.95 9.81
CA LEU A 17 -36.64 -38.15 8.60
C LEU A 17 -35.56 -37.07 8.73
N LEU A 18 -34.58 -37.15 7.82
CA LEU A 18 -33.82 -36.00 7.34
C LEU A 18 -34.78 -34.79 7.29
N SER A 19 -34.62 -33.86 8.22
CA SER A 19 -35.24 -32.55 8.09
C SER A 19 -34.40 -31.76 7.09
N CYS A 20 -34.66 -32.03 5.81
CA CYS A 20 -34.47 -31.06 4.76
C CYS A 20 -35.54 -29.99 4.99
N GLY A 21 -35.21 -28.96 5.77
CA GLY A 21 -35.88 -27.67 5.64
C GLY A 21 -35.27 -27.00 4.42
N GLY A 22 -35.98 -26.54 3.41
CA GLY A 22 -37.41 -26.29 3.23
C GLY A 22 -37.42 -25.29 2.09
N GLY A 23 -37.88 -25.73 0.92
CA GLY A 23 -37.83 -24.99 -0.34
C GLY A 23 -38.67 -25.73 -1.37
N ASP A 24 -39.96 -25.65 -1.16
CA ASP A 24 -41.13 -25.80 -2.04
C ASP A 24 -40.91 -26.35 -3.48
N ASN A 25 -41.57 -27.48 -3.71
CA ASN A 25 -42.16 -28.01 -4.95
C ASN A 25 -41.83 -27.33 -6.30
N SER A 26 -41.23 -28.13 -7.19
CA SER A 26 -41.40 -28.09 -8.65
C SER A 26 -40.87 -26.86 -9.40
N ASN A 27 -39.63 -26.48 -9.16
CA ASN A 27 -38.69 -26.09 -10.23
C ASN A 27 -37.29 -26.10 -9.61
N SER A 28 -36.41 -27.02 -10.00
CA SER A 28 -34.99 -26.90 -9.68
C SER A 28 -34.40 -25.80 -10.55
N GLU A 29 -34.80 -24.55 -10.27
CA GLU A 29 -34.22 -23.38 -10.90
C GLU A 29 -32.81 -23.31 -10.34
N LEU A 30 -31.86 -23.80 -11.12
CA LEU A 30 -30.45 -23.76 -10.82
C LEU A 30 -30.06 -22.28 -10.60
N VAL A 31 -29.95 -21.86 -9.33
CA VAL A 31 -29.54 -20.49 -9.00
C VAL A 31 -28.02 -20.41 -9.09
N CYS A 32 -27.53 -19.93 -10.24
CA CYS A 32 -26.12 -19.69 -10.47
C CYS A 32 -25.65 -18.40 -9.77
N GLY A 33 -24.44 -18.42 -9.22
CA GLY A 33 -23.84 -17.29 -8.49
C GLY A 33 -23.44 -16.11 -9.41
N PRO A 34 -22.98 -14.99 -8.84
CA PRO A 34 -22.55 -13.83 -9.63
C PRO A 34 -21.45 -14.20 -10.64
N GLY A 35 -21.63 -13.82 -11.91
CA GLY A 35 -20.70 -14.13 -13.00
C GLY A 35 -20.89 -15.51 -13.64
N THR A 36 -22.00 -16.20 -13.37
CA THR A 36 -22.37 -17.47 -14.00
C THR A 36 -23.79 -17.41 -14.56
N HIS A 37 -24.08 -18.20 -15.59
CA HIS A 37 -25.42 -18.33 -16.15
C HIS A 37 -25.79 -19.81 -16.31
N GLU A 38 -27.09 -20.10 -16.32
CA GLU A 38 -27.60 -21.45 -16.56
C GLU A 38 -27.64 -21.71 -18.07
N GLU A 39 -26.95 -22.76 -18.50
CA GLU A 39 -27.04 -23.31 -19.85
C GLU A 39 -27.13 -24.83 -19.76
N SER A 40 -28.21 -25.41 -20.32
CA SER A 40 -28.47 -26.85 -20.31
C SER A 40 -28.47 -27.49 -18.91
N GLY A 41 -29.00 -26.80 -17.90
CA GLY A 41 -29.06 -27.31 -16.53
C GLY A 41 -27.72 -27.34 -15.79
N MET A 42 -26.70 -26.65 -16.29
CA MET A 42 -25.40 -26.49 -15.64
C MET A 42 -25.04 -25.00 -15.50
N CYS A 43 -24.39 -24.64 -14.39
CA CYS A 43 -23.85 -23.29 -14.25
C CYS A 43 -22.55 -23.21 -15.05
N MET A 44 -22.58 -22.44 -16.13
CA MET A 44 -21.41 -22.12 -16.91
C MET A 44 -20.85 -20.77 -16.46
N PRO A 45 -19.53 -20.53 -16.63
CA PRO A 45 -18.99 -19.18 -16.54
C PRO A 45 -19.85 -18.28 -17.43
N GLY A 46 -20.37 -17.20 -16.87
CA GLY A 46 -21.07 -16.18 -17.63
C GLY A 46 -20.06 -15.52 -18.54
N SER A 47 -19.83 -16.09 -19.72
CA SER A 47 -19.59 -15.22 -20.86
C SER A 47 -20.87 -14.45 -21.03
N ASN A 48 -20.78 -13.14 -21.16
CA ASN A 48 -21.93 -12.26 -21.35
C ASN A 48 -22.50 -12.46 -22.77
N THR A 49 -22.91 -13.69 -23.06
CA THR A 49 -23.37 -14.22 -24.32
C THR A 49 -24.85 -14.56 -24.17
N HIS A 50 -25.63 -13.57 -23.74
CA HIS A 50 -26.84 -13.34 -24.51
C HIS A 50 -26.36 -12.98 -25.92
N SER A 51 -27.00 -13.49 -26.97
CA SER A 51 -26.54 -13.44 -28.37
C SER A 51 -26.39 -12.03 -28.99
N GLU A 52 -26.32 -10.97 -28.18
CA GLU A 52 -25.79 -9.67 -28.54
C GLU A 52 -24.52 -9.45 -27.72
N GLY A 53 -23.35 -9.49 -28.38
CA GLY A 53 -22.06 -9.55 -27.73
C GLY A 53 -21.87 -8.52 -26.61
N CYS A 54 -21.18 -8.93 -25.54
CA CYS A 54 -20.83 -8.04 -24.44
C CYS A 54 -20.27 -6.72 -24.95
N LYS A 55 -20.91 -5.61 -24.58
CA LYS A 55 -20.46 -4.28 -24.95
C LYS A 55 -19.64 -3.67 -23.80
N PRO A 56 -18.32 -3.48 -23.99
CA PRO A 56 -17.47 -2.84 -22.99
C PRO A 56 -18.02 -1.46 -22.58
N ASP A 57 -18.06 -1.18 -21.27
CA ASP A 57 -18.39 0.16 -20.75
C ASP A 57 -17.20 0.81 -20.06
N CYS A 58 -16.59 1.71 -20.83
CA CYS A 58 -15.46 2.54 -20.43
C CYS A 58 -15.79 4.03 -20.39
N ILE A 59 -17.07 4.38 -20.38
CA ILE A 59 -17.48 5.79 -20.31
C ILE A 59 -16.92 6.38 -19.01
N ALA A 60 -16.16 7.47 -19.16
CA ALA A 60 -15.49 8.15 -18.05
C ALA A 60 -14.54 7.28 -17.21
N LYS A 61 -14.01 6.18 -17.78
CA LYS A 61 -12.94 5.38 -17.17
C LYS A 61 -11.65 5.50 -17.99
N ALA A 62 -10.54 5.80 -17.33
CA ALA A 62 -9.19 5.75 -17.89
C ALA A 62 -8.52 4.38 -17.70
N CYS A 63 -9.00 3.58 -16.74
CA CYS A 63 -8.44 2.29 -16.38
C CYS A 63 -9.49 1.39 -15.70
N GLY A 64 -9.14 0.12 -15.47
CA GLY A 64 -9.97 -0.83 -14.73
C GLY A 64 -10.83 -1.70 -15.65
N ASP A 65 -11.72 -2.50 -15.05
CA ASP A 65 -12.55 -3.48 -15.76
C ASP A 65 -13.62 -2.82 -16.65
N ASP A 66 -13.86 -3.44 -17.81
CA ASP A 66 -14.81 -2.96 -18.82
C ASP A 66 -16.22 -3.59 -18.72
N GLY A 67 -16.45 -4.43 -17.72
CA GLY A 67 -17.70 -5.18 -17.51
C GLY A 67 -17.83 -6.44 -18.37
N CYS A 68 -16.86 -6.70 -19.24
CA CYS A 68 -16.86 -7.77 -20.23
C CYS A 68 -15.68 -8.74 -20.09
N GLY A 69 -14.91 -8.64 -19.01
CA GLY A 69 -13.69 -9.42 -18.78
C GLY A 69 -12.45 -8.83 -19.46
N GLY A 70 -12.57 -7.65 -20.07
CA GLY A 70 -11.47 -6.84 -20.57
C GLY A 70 -11.14 -5.66 -19.65
N THR A 71 -10.35 -4.71 -20.14
CA THR A 71 -10.00 -3.50 -19.38
C THR A 71 -10.17 -2.25 -20.22
N CYS A 72 -10.58 -1.14 -19.59
CA CYS A 72 -10.72 0.17 -20.20
C CYS A 72 -9.39 0.88 -20.43
N GLY A 73 -8.30 0.35 -19.88
CA GLY A 73 -6.96 0.92 -19.97
C GLY A 73 -6.11 0.58 -18.75
N THR A 74 -4.87 1.09 -18.76
CA THR A 74 -3.88 0.92 -17.70
C THR A 74 -3.27 2.26 -17.32
N CYS A 75 -3.02 2.47 -16.03
CA CYS A 75 -2.33 3.66 -15.56
C CYS A 75 -0.82 3.59 -15.85
N ALA A 76 -0.19 4.75 -16.07
CA ALA A 76 1.26 4.86 -16.18
C ALA A 76 1.95 4.49 -14.85
N GLY A 77 3.26 4.19 -14.91
CA GLY A 77 4.05 3.89 -13.71
C GLY A 77 3.95 5.00 -12.65
N GLY A 78 3.76 4.61 -11.39
CA GLY A 78 3.54 5.55 -10.28
C GLY A 78 2.11 6.03 -10.10
N TRP A 79 1.16 5.52 -10.89
CA TRP A 79 -0.26 5.82 -10.78
C TRP A 79 -1.06 4.55 -10.47
N LEU A 80 -2.11 4.68 -9.66
CA LEU A 80 -3.01 3.59 -9.28
C LEU A 80 -4.39 3.82 -9.88
N CYS A 81 -5.00 2.76 -10.37
CA CYS A 81 -6.38 2.80 -10.80
C CYS A 81 -7.33 2.79 -9.59
N THR A 82 -8.15 3.82 -9.47
CA THR A 82 -9.18 3.90 -8.43
C THR A 82 -10.38 3.01 -8.77
N ALA A 83 -11.24 2.74 -7.79
CA ALA A 83 -12.51 2.05 -8.02
C ALA A 83 -13.45 2.77 -9.00
N SER A 84 -13.29 4.09 -9.17
CA SER A 84 -13.99 4.90 -10.17
C SER A 84 -13.38 4.81 -11.58
N GLY A 85 -12.37 3.96 -11.78
CA GLY A 85 -11.70 3.78 -13.07
C GLY A 85 -10.82 4.96 -13.47
N GLN A 86 -10.34 5.74 -12.51
CA GLN A 86 -9.48 6.90 -12.75
C GLN A 86 -8.05 6.63 -12.26
N CYS A 87 -7.06 7.14 -12.99
CA CYS A 87 -5.69 7.05 -12.53
C CYS A 87 -5.41 8.17 -11.53
N THR A 88 -4.99 7.79 -10.32
CA THR A 88 -4.52 8.72 -9.30
C THR A 88 -3.02 8.51 -9.04
N CYS A 89 -2.29 9.59 -8.81
CA CYS A 89 -0.86 9.51 -8.55
C CYS A 89 -0.59 8.92 -7.16
N VAL A 90 0.39 8.03 -7.06
CA VAL A 90 0.80 7.40 -5.80
C VAL A 90 2.10 8.05 -5.32
N PRO A 91 2.08 8.79 -4.19
CA PRO A 91 3.28 9.40 -3.63
C PRO A 91 4.40 8.38 -3.35
N GLN A 92 5.59 8.65 -3.86
CA GLN A 92 6.76 7.77 -3.77
C GLN A 92 7.70 8.18 -2.62
N CYS A 93 7.21 8.04 -1.38
CA CYS A 93 7.93 8.49 -0.19
C CYS A 93 8.68 7.41 0.57
N TYR A 94 8.61 6.16 0.11
CA TYR A 94 9.33 5.07 0.76
C TYR A 94 10.85 5.35 0.77
N GLY A 95 11.44 5.36 1.96
CA GLY A 95 12.86 5.64 2.15
C GLY A 95 13.27 7.11 2.05
N LYS A 96 12.33 8.05 1.90
CA LYS A 96 12.60 9.50 1.90
C LYS A 96 12.14 10.14 3.20
N GLN A 97 12.98 11.00 3.78
CA GLN A 97 12.63 11.89 4.88
C GLN A 97 12.09 13.24 4.37
N CYS A 98 12.56 13.68 3.20
CA CYS A 98 12.23 14.99 2.64
C CYS A 98 12.21 14.95 1.10
N GLY A 99 11.75 16.05 0.50
CA GLY A 99 11.79 16.27 -0.95
C GLY A 99 10.50 15.86 -1.65
N ASP A 100 10.51 15.98 -2.98
CA ASP A 100 9.33 15.75 -3.84
C ASP A 100 8.82 14.30 -3.78
N ASN A 101 7.50 14.13 -3.82
CA ASN A 101 6.82 12.84 -3.73
C ASN A 101 6.44 12.22 -5.09
N GLY A 102 6.80 12.84 -6.20
CA GLY A 102 6.47 12.42 -7.57
C GLY A 102 5.07 12.80 -8.04
N CYS A 103 4.26 13.41 -7.18
CA CYS A 103 2.86 13.77 -7.42
C CYS A 103 2.59 15.28 -7.23
N GLY A 104 3.64 16.11 -7.25
CA GLY A 104 3.55 17.56 -7.02
C GLY A 104 3.41 17.97 -5.56
N GLY A 105 3.64 17.04 -4.62
CA GLY A 105 3.75 17.31 -3.18
C GLY A 105 5.11 16.90 -2.63
N ALA A 106 5.26 16.93 -1.31
CA ALA A 106 6.49 16.54 -0.62
C ALA A 106 6.29 15.31 0.28
N CYS A 107 7.36 14.56 0.51
CA CYS A 107 7.39 13.45 1.46
C CYS A 107 7.64 13.88 2.91
N GLY A 108 8.11 15.11 3.10
CA GLY A 108 8.45 15.70 4.38
C GLY A 108 9.39 16.89 4.20
N GLU A 109 9.81 17.45 5.32
CA GLU A 109 10.72 18.60 5.40
C GLU A 109 11.80 18.35 6.46
N CYS A 110 12.95 19.02 6.34
CA CYS A 110 14.02 18.93 7.34
C CYS A 110 13.75 19.94 8.46
N GLU A 111 13.60 19.44 9.69
CA GLU A 111 13.18 20.27 10.83
C GLU A 111 14.32 21.11 11.42
N PHE A 112 15.57 20.74 11.15
CA PHE A 112 16.73 21.45 11.69
C PHE A 112 17.24 22.52 10.71
N LEU A 113 17.46 23.74 11.22
CA LEU A 113 17.92 24.91 10.46
C LEU A 113 19.24 24.73 9.69
N LYS A 114 20.01 23.68 9.99
CA LYS A 114 21.29 23.38 9.34
C LYS A 114 21.23 22.19 8.40
N GLU A 115 20.07 21.61 8.18
CA GLU A 115 19.90 20.48 7.29
C GLU A 115 19.41 20.94 5.93
N LYS A 116 19.83 20.18 4.91
CA LYS A 116 19.33 20.33 3.55
C LYS A 116 18.88 18.97 3.05
N CYS A 117 17.76 18.96 2.36
CA CYS A 117 17.31 17.75 1.67
C CYS A 117 18.27 17.41 0.53
N THR A 118 18.96 16.29 0.66
CA THR A 118 19.90 15.76 -0.33
C THR A 118 19.57 14.29 -0.55
N ASP A 119 19.24 13.93 -1.80
CA ASP A 119 18.85 12.56 -2.18
C ASP A 119 17.70 11.97 -1.35
N GLY A 120 16.78 12.83 -0.90
CA GLY A 120 15.61 12.45 -0.10
C GLY A 120 15.89 12.27 1.39
N ILE A 121 17.13 12.51 1.84
CA ILE A 121 17.53 12.45 3.24
C ILE A 121 17.93 13.84 3.72
N CYS A 122 17.58 14.16 4.97
CA CYS A 122 18.05 15.39 5.58
C CYS A 122 19.52 15.23 5.99
N ALA A 123 20.39 15.97 5.33
CA ALA A 123 21.82 15.97 5.60
C ALA A 123 22.24 17.31 6.20
N CYS A 124 23.05 17.25 7.27
CA CYS A 124 23.60 18.46 7.87
C CYS A 124 24.56 19.14 6.90
N VAL A 125 24.42 20.46 6.75
CA VAL A 125 25.26 21.31 5.91
C VAL A 125 26.32 22.00 6.77
N PRO A 126 27.61 21.64 6.61
CA PRO A 126 28.71 22.26 7.34
C PRO A 126 28.74 23.79 7.20
N GLN A 127 28.75 24.51 8.34
CA GLN A 127 28.74 25.97 8.38
C GLN A 127 30.14 26.53 8.62
N CYS A 128 30.92 26.58 7.53
CA CYS A 128 32.33 27.01 7.54
C CYS A 128 32.58 28.38 6.93
N TYR A 129 31.55 29.04 6.39
CA TYR A 129 31.70 30.38 5.85
C TYR A 129 32.27 31.35 6.91
N GLY A 130 33.37 32.02 6.58
CA GLY A 130 34.07 32.95 7.47
C GLY A 130 34.90 32.31 8.59
N LYS A 131 35.03 30.97 8.63
CA LYS A 131 35.89 30.26 9.58
C LYS A 131 37.11 29.67 8.88
N THR A 132 38.26 29.74 9.54
CA THR A 132 39.50 29.06 9.15
C THR A 132 39.70 27.76 9.94
N CYS A 133 39.08 27.63 11.11
CA CYS A 133 39.19 26.47 12.00
C CYS A 133 37.94 26.31 12.88
N GLY A 134 37.86 25.19 13.60
CA GLY A 134 36.81 24.92 14.59
C GLY A 134 35.65 24.10 14.03
N GLY A 135 34.64 23.86 14.85
CA GLY A 135 33.50 23.00 14.50
C GLY A 135 32.63 23.57 13.37
N ASP A 136 32.19 22.70 12.48
CA ASP A 136 31.28 23.02 11.38
C ASP A 136 29.78 23.01 11.77
N GLY A 137 29.47 22.53 12.99
CA GLY A 137 28.12 22.41 13.49
C GLY A 137 27.39 21.12 13.11
N CYS A 138 28.07 20.21 12.41
CA CYS A 138 27.61 18.89 11.97
C CYS A 138 28.45 17.74 12.57
N GLY A 139 29.32 18.05 13.54
CA GLY A 139 30.26 17.10 14.13
C GLY A 139 31.63 17.03 13.42
N GLY A 140 31.82 17.78 12.35
CA GLY A 140 33.09 17.96 11.65
C GLY A 140 33.80 19.28 11.99
N THR A 141 34.82 19.63 11.21
CA THR A 141 35.61 20.85 11.39
C THR A 141 35.85 21.60 10.08
N CYS A 142 35.94 22.93 10.18
CA CYS A 142 36.10 23.85 9.04
C CYS A 142 37.56 24.09 8.61
N GLY A 143 38.49 23.28 9.12
CA GLY A 143 39.93 23.44 8.90
C GLY A 143 40.75 23.27 10.18
N ASN A 144 42.05 23.54 10.07
CA ASN A 144 43.02 23.43 11.15
C ASN A 144 44.05 24.58 11.10
N CYS A 145 44.62 24.95 12.25
CA CYS A 145 45.55 26.08 12.35
C CYS A 145 47.02 25.75 12.09
N GLY A 146 47.37 24.49 11.83
CA GLY A 146 48.76 24.08 11.58
C GLY A 146 49.71 24.62 12.65
N ALA A 147 50.81 25.26 12.22
CA ALA A 147 51.82 25.84 13.11
C ALA A 147 51.37 27.11 13.86
N TYR A 148 50.27 27.75 13.45
CA TYR A 148 49.76 28.95 14.12
C TYR A 148 49.16 28.61 15.50
N GLY A 149 48.81 27.35 15.76
CA GLY A 149 48.50 26.88 17.12
C GLY A 149 47.01 26.76 17.39
N LYS A 150 46.39 27.74 18.06
CA LYS A 150 45.05 27.61 18.66
C LYS A 150 43.93 28.23 17.81
N CYS A 151 42.79 27.54 17.78
CA CYS A 151 41.57 28.05 17.18
C CYS A 151 40.79 28.93 18.18
N SER A 152 40.48 30.16 17.78
CA SER A 152 39.62 31.06 18.55
C SER A 152 38.16 30.61 18.51
N LYS A 153 37.35 31.05 19.49
CA LYS A 153 35.89 30.82 19.51
C LYS A 153 35.16 31.36 18.28
N TYR A 154 35.77 32.34 17.59
CA TYR A 154 35.22 32.93 16.37
C TYR A 154 35.63 32.18 15.08
N GLY A 155 36.40 31.09 15.21
CA GLY A 155 36.84 30.28 14.06
C GLY A 155 38.08 30.81 13.34
N ASN A 156 38.85 31.71 13.96
CA ASN A 156 40.10 32.24 13.41
C ASN A 156 41.31 31.60 14.09
N CYS A 157 42.38 31.39 13.32
CA CYS A 157 43.65 30.93 13.87
C CYS A 157 44.40 32.09 14.51
N MET A 158 44.80 31.91 15.76
CA MET A 158 45.61 32.89 16.48
C MET A 158 47.06 32.44 16.48
N PRO A 159 48.04 33.33 16.27
CA PRO A 159 49.44 32.97 16.40
C PRO A 159 49.77 32.50 17.82
N PRO A 160 50.84 31.73 18.02
CA PRO A 160 51.31 31.40 19.35
C PRO A 160 51.60 32.71 20.10
N SER A 161 51.14 32.81 21.34
CA SER A 161 51.35 33.99 22.18
C SER A 161 52.86 34.27 22.28
N PRO A 162 53.32 35.50 22.00
CA PRO A 162 54.71 35.86 22.25
C PRO A 162 54.93 35.82 23.76
N PHE A 163 55.74 34.86 24.22
CA PHE A 163 56.26 34.83 25.58
C PHE A 163 57.40 35.84 25.70
#